data_AF-A0A380G865-F1
#
_entry.id   AF-A0A380G865-F1
#
_cell.length_a   1.000
_cell.length_b   1.000
_cell.length_c   1.000
_cell.angle_alpha   90.00
_cell.angle_beta   90.00
_cell.angle_gamma   90.00
#
_symmetry.space_group_name_H-M   'P 1'
#
loop_
_entity.id
_entity.type
_entity.pdbx_description
1 polymer ?
#
loop_
_entity_poly.entity_id
_entity_poly.type
_entity_poly.pdbx_seq_one_letter_code
_entity_poly.pdbx_strand_id
1 'polypeptide(L)' 'MNDVEWKDIDFIGLTRSQKAKMIHKGITPSIALSRYKNYWSIDEIVNTKPYMRRKRYES' A
#
# COMPACT_ATOMS: atom_id res chain seq x y z
N MET A 1 -15.73 4.14 -11.15
CA MET A 1 -14.40 3.84 -10.57
C MET A 1 -14.74 3.26 -9.20
N ASN A 2 -14.53 1.96 -8.96
CA ASN A 2 -14.87 1.41 -7.65
C ASN A 2 -13.85 1.91 -6.64
N ASP A 3 -14.29 2.75 -5.70
CA ASP A 3 -13.48 3.16 -4.56
C ASP A 3 -13.16 1.92 -3.73
N VAL A 4 -11.89 1.51 -3.73
CA VAL A 4 -11.40 0.41 -2.89
C VAL A 4 -11.36 0.92 -1.46
N GLU A 5 -12.01 0.21 -0.55
CA GLU A 5 -12.02 0.53 0.88
C GLU A 5 -10.99 -0.30 1.66
N TRP A 6 -10.66 0.15 2.87
CA TRP A 6 -9.74 -0.59 3.75
C TRP A 6 -10.23 -1.99 4.13
N LYS A 7 -11.56 -2.21 4.12
CA LYS A 7 -12.18 -3.51 4.38
C LYS A 7 -11.93 -4.51 3.23
N ASP A 8 -11.83 -4.01 2.00
CA ASP A 8 -11.62 -4.84 0.81
C ASP A 8 -10.20 -5.40 0.73
N ILE A 9 -9.27 -4.83 1.50
CA ILE A 9 -7.84 -5.19 1.51
C ILE A 9 -7.37 -5.72 2.86
N ASP A 10 -8.29 -6.17 3.71
CA ASP A 10 -7.94 -6.68 5.04
C ASP A 10 -7.09 -7.96 4.98
N PHE A 11 -7.24 -8.74 3.89
CA PHE A 11 -6.40 -9.91 3.59
C PHE A 11 -4.90 -9.59 3.42
N ILE A 12 -4.53 -8.33 3.22
CA ILE A 12 -3.11 -7.90 3.19
C ILE A 12 -2.47 -8.03 4.59
N GLY A 13 -3.28 -8.08 5.66
CA GLY A 13 -2.78 -8.23 7.03
C GLY A 13 -2.19 -6.95 7.63
N LEU A 14 -2.68 -5.77 7.19
CA LEU A 14 -2.23 -4.48 7.71
C LEU A 14 -2.78 -4.24 9.13
N THR A 15 -1.89 -3.99 10.08
CA THR A 15 -2.29 -3.58 11.44
C THR A 15 -2.93 -2.19 11.45
N ARG A 16 -3.69 -1.87 12.50
CA ARG A 16 -4.30 -0.55 12.69
C ARG A 16 -3.27 0.58 12.64
N SER A 17 -2.11 0.40 13.26
CA SER A 17 -1.01 1.38 13.27
C SER A 17 -0.41 1.59 11.87
N GLN A 18 -0.27 0.53 11.08
CA GLN A 18 0.18 0.62 9.68
C GLN A 18 -0.87 1.35 8.82
N LYS A 19 -2.16 1.02 8.95
CA LYS A 19 -3.25 1.72 8.26
C LYS A 19 -3.24 3.22 8.59
N ALA A 20 -3.11 3.59 9.87
CA ALA A 20 -3.02 4.98 10.29
C ALA A 20 -1.79 5.70 9.67
N LYS A 21 -0.63 5.05 9.67
CA LYS A 21 0.60 5.59 9.05
C LYS A 21 0.43 5.79 7.54
N MET A 22 -0.26 4.86 6.87
CA MET A 22 -0.55 4.95 5.44
C MET A 22 -1.50 6.11 5.13
N ILE A 23 -2.59 6.26 5.89
CA ILE A 23 -3.54 7.38 5.77
C ILE A 23 -2.81 8.72 5.95
N HIS A 24 -1.99 8.86 7.00
CA HIS A 24 -1.19 10.07 7.24
C HIS A 24 -0.22 10.39 6.09
N LYS A 25 0.25 9.37 5.36
CA LYS A 25 1.13 9.53 4.19
C LYS A 25 0.38 9.73 2.87
N GLY A 26 -0.96 9.78 2.88
CA GLY A 26 -1.77 9.86 1.67
C GLY A 26 -1.77 8.58 0.84
N ILE A 27 -1.49 7.42 1.45
CA ILE A 27 -1.58 6.12 0.80
C ILE A 27 -3.01 5.60 0.96
N THR A 28 -3.74 5.59 -0.14
CA THR A 28 -5.12 5.08 -0.20
C THR A 28 -5.15 3.54 -0.25
N PRO A 29 -6.30 2.91 0.03
CA PRO A 29 -6.44 1.46 -0.12
C PRO A 29 -6.15 0.98 -1.55
N SER A 30 -6.49 1.78 -2.56
CA SER A 30 -6.18 1.48 -3.96
C SER A 30 -4.67 1.45 -4.24
N ILE A 31 -3.89 2.36 -3.66
CA ILE A 31 -2.42 2.36 -3.77
C ILE A 31 -1.84 1.16 -3.02
N ALA A 32 -2.35 0.88 -1.81
CA ALA A 32 -1.93 -0.28 -1.02
C ALA A 32 -2.14 -1.60 -1.79
N LEU A 33 -3.33 -1.78 -2.36
CA LEU A 33 -3.70 -2.93 -3.17
C LEU A 33 -2.80 -3.04 -4.41
N SER A 34 -2.58 -1.93 -5.11
CA SER A 34 -1.71 -1.91 -6.29
C SER A 34 -0.30 -2.37 -5.94
N ARG A 35 0.29 -1.88 -4.85
CA ARG A 35 1.62 -2.29 -4.42
C ARG A 35 1.68 -3.76 -4.01
N TYR A 36 0.68 -4.24 -3.29
CA TYR A 36 0.57 -5.65 -2.93
C TYR A 36 0.52 -6.55 -4.18
N LYS A 37 -0.31 -6.20 -5.17
CA LYS A 37 -0.37 -6.89 -6.48
C LYS A 37 0.95 -6.83 -7.26
N ASN A 38 1.78 -5.82 -7.00
CA ASN A 38 3.10 -5.65 -7.59
C ASN A 38 4.22 -6.28 -6.74
N TYR A 39 3.88 -7.19 -5.82
CA TYR A 39 4.83 -7.92 -4.97
C TYR A 39 5.72 -7.03 -4.10
N TRP A 40 5.17 -5.91 -3.62
CA TRP A 40 5.82 -5.12 -2.59
C TRP A 40 5.60 -5.78 -1.24
N SER A 41 6.62 -5.74 -0.40
CA SER A 41 6.54 -6.16 0.99
C SER A 41 5.63 -5.21 1.77
N ILE A 42 4.96 -5.68 2.83
CA ILE A 42 4.13 -4.83 3.71
C ILE A 42 4.93 -3.61 4.21
N ASP A 43 6.19 -3.81 4.57
CA ASP A 43 7.08 -2.73 4.99
C ASP A 43 7.25 -1.67 3.89
N GLU A 44 7.54 -2.09 2.64
CA GLU A 44 7.68 -1.18 1.50
C GLU A 44 6.36 -0.45 1.22
N ILE A 45 5.21 -1.14 1.35
CA ILE A 45 3.88 -0.57 1.16
C ILE A 45 3.64 0.57 2.16
N VAL A 46 3.99 0.35 3.43
CA VAL A 46 3.76 1.30 4.54
C VAL A 46 4.79 2.43 4.54
N ASN A 47 6.03 2.14 4.15
CA ASN A 47 7.13 3.09 4.28
C ASN A 47 7.35 3.97 3.05
N THR A 48 6.95 3.53 1.87
CA THR A 48 7.18 4.27 0.61
C THR A 48 6.12 5.32 0.32
N LYS A 49 6.52 6.53 -0.09
CA LYS A 49 5.59 7.62 -0.46
C LYS A 49 4.71 7.25 -1.66
N PRO A 50 3.43 7.70 -1.73
CA PRO A 50 2.45 7.21 -2.72
C PRO A 50 2.88 7.35 -4.19
N TYR A 51 3.65 8.39 -4.52
CA TYR A 51 4.13 8.69 -5.88
C TYR A 51 5.43 7.96 -6.28
N MET A 52 6.07 7.24 -5.36
CA MET A 52 7.26 6.47 -5.71
C MET A 52 6.88 5.16 -6.40
N ARG A 53 7.44 4.97 -7.60
CA ARG A 53 7.42 3.69 -8.30
C ARG A 53 8.45 2.75 -7.67
N ARG A 54 8.20 1.44 -7.77
CA ARG A 54 9.18 0.44 -7.35
C ARG A 54 10.42 0.70 -8.19
N LYS A 55 11.59 0.90 -7.56
CA LYS A 55 12.84 0.80 -8.32
C LYS A 55 12.85 -0.62 -8.88
N ARG A 56 12.62 -0.75 -10.19
CA ARG A 56 12.94 -1.99 -10.90
C ARG A 56 14.43 -2.15 -10.62
N TYR A 57 14.81 -3.18 -9.87
CA TYR A 57 16.19 -3.63 -9.92
C TYR A 57 16.36 -4.08 -11.37
N GLU A 58 16.89 -3.20 -12.21
CA GLU A 58 17.50 -3.60 -13.48
C GLU A 58 18.70 -4.45 -13.06
N SER A 59 18.53 -5.77 -13.18
CA SER A 59 19.65 -6.71 -13.22
C SER A 59 20.48 -6.47 -14.47
#